data_AF-A0A392NQS0-F1
#
_entry.id   AF-A0A392NQS0-F1
#
_cell.length_a   1.000
_cell.length_b   1.000
_cell.length_c   1.000
_cell.angle_alpha   90.00
_cell.angle_beta   90.00
_cell.angle_gamma   90.00
#
_symmetry.space_group_name_H-M   'P 1'
#
loop_
_entity.id
_entity.type
_entity.pdbx_description
1 polymer ?
#
loop_
_entity_poly.entity_id
_entity_poly.type
_entity_poly.pdbx_seq_one_letter_code
_entity_poly.pdbx_strand_id
1 'polypeptide(L)'
;EERRLAEERRLVAEVALMEAEMRVGEDSNVGGASAGVDVETPIRRRGRVRNRIRGDMRAAALMRKRELWLYRDKRIVGPIPGVYVGDVFLFRMELCVVGLHMQIQAGIDYLPKSRCSNGEPIATSVIVSGGYEDDMELNDGDVIIYTGHGGQEKNSSRQICDQKLVGGNLALERSMHYGIEVRVIRGMKYEGSASGSGKVYVYDGLYRIVDCWFDVGKSGFGVYKYKLMRIEGQAKLGSAVLKEARDIKKSGVGKLLVASVWKLVLMVAFAL
;
A
#
# COMPACT_ATOMS: atom_id res chain seq x y z
N GLU A 1 11.21 -30.68 -8.80
CA GLU A 1 10.61 -29.77 -9.80
C GLU A 1 9.12 -30.03 -9.99
N GLU A 2 8.71 -31.26 -10.30
CA GLU A 2 7.30 -31.64 -10.47
C GLU A 2 6.39 -31.28 -9.27
N ARG A 3 6.84 -31.49 -8.03
CA ARG A 3 6.07 -31.11 -6.83
C ARG A 3 5.78 -29.61 -6.76
N ARG A 4 6.75 -28.77 -7.14
CA ARG A 4 6.62 -27.32 -7.16
C ARG A 4 5.62 -26.88 -8.24
N LEU A 5 5.73 -27.46 -9.44
CA LEU A 5 4.79 -27.22 -10.53
C LEU A 5 3.36 -27.69 -10.18
N ALA A 6 3.22 -28.82 -9.47
CA ALA A 6 1.93 -29.31 -9.00
C ALA A 6 1.29 -28.37 -7.95
N GLU A 7 2.10 -27.85 -7.03
CA GLU A 7 1.65 -26.86 -6.04
C GLU A 7 1.24 -25.54 -6.70
N GLU A 8 2.03 -25.05 -7.66
CA GLU A 8 1.71 -23.85 -8.45
C GLU A 8 0.38 -24.03 -9.22
N ARG A 9 0.20 -25.15 -9.91
CA ARG A 9 -1.07 -25.48 -10.59
C ARG A 9 -2.25 -25.52 -9.64
N ARG A 10 -2.07 -26.08 -8.44
CA ARG A 10 -3.11 -26.10 -7.40
C ARG A 10 -3.49 -24.69 -6.98
N LEU A 11 -2.51 -23.82 -6.70
CA LEU A 11 -2.75 -22.43 -6.31
C LEU A 11 -3.48 -21.65 -7.41
N VAL A 12 -3.06 -21.82 -8.67
CA VAL A 12 -3.74 -21.20 -9.83
C VAL A 12 -5.19 -21.66 -9.95
N ALA A 13 -5.46 -22.96 -9.77
CA ALA A 13 -6.82 -23.49 -9.81
C ALA A 13 -7.70 -22.94 -8.68
N GLU A 14 -7.16 -22.80 -7.46
CA GLU A 14 -7.87 -22.18 -6.34
C GLU A 14 -8.23 -20.71 -6.61
N VAL A 15 -7.30 -19.95 -7.17
CA VAL A 15 -7.57 -18.55 -7.57
C VAL A 15 -8.67 -18.49 -8.63
N ALA A 16 -8.65 -19.37 -9.63
CA ALA A 16 -9.71 -19.42 -10.66
C ALA A 16 -11.09 -19.72 -10.06
N LEU A 17 -11.17 -20.64 -9.09
CA LEU A 17 -12.41 -20.93 -8.35
C LEU A 17 -12.89 -19.71 -7.55
N MET A 18 -11.96 -18.98 -6.92
CA MET A 18 -12.29 -17.74 -6.21
C MET A 18 -12.85 -16.67 -7.14
N GLU A 19 -12.24 -16.49 -8.33
CA GLU A 19 -12.73 -15.53 -9.32
C GLU A 19 -14.17 -15.83 -9.74
N ALA A 20 -14.50 -17.11 -9.95
CA ALA A 20 -15.87 -17.54 -10.27
C ALA A 20 -16.86 -17.20 -9.13
N GLU A 21 -16.51 -17.47 -7.87
CA GLU A 21 -17.35 -17.13 -6.70
C GLU A 21 -17.55 -15.62 -6.53
N MET A 22 -16.52 -14.83 -6.82
CA MET A 22 -16.60 -13.37 -6.75
C MET A 22 -17.57 -12.81 -7.79
N ARG A 23 -17.66 -13.41 -8.99
CA ARG A 23 -18.62 -13.02 -10.05
C ARG A 23 -20.08 -13.32 -9.66
N VAL A 24 -20.37 -14.54 -9.17
CA VAL A 24 -21.72 -14.93 -8.71
C VAL A 24 -22.24 -14.05 -7.56
N GLY A 25 -21.30 -13.58 -6.73
CA GLY A 25 -21.57 -12.68 -5.63
C GLY A 25 -21.92 -11.24 -5.98
N GLU A 26 -21.72 -10.81 -7.23
CA GLU A 26 -22.16 -9.49 -7.72
C GLU A 26 -23.58 -9.56 -8.27
N ASP A 27 -23.94 -10.64 -8.97
CA ASP A 27 -25.26 -10.84 -9.60
C ASP A 27 -26.40 -11.00 -8.58
N SER A 28 -26.13 -11.67 -7.47
CA SER A 28 -27.10 -11.87 -6.36
C SER A 28 -27.47 -10.58 -5.62
N ASN A 29 -26.71 -9.48 -5.80
CA ASN A 29 -27.00 -8.18 -5.19
C ASN A 29 -27.77 -7.23 -6.13
N VAL A 30 -28.14 -7.68 -7.33
CA VAL A 30 -28.90 -6.91 -8.34
C VAL A 30 -30.41 -7.24 -8.31
N GLY A 31 -30.84 -8.31 -7.63
CA GLY A 31 -32.20 -8.87 -7.76
C GLY A 31 -33.21 -8.57 -6.63
N GLY A 32 -33.22 -7.38 -6.03
CA GLY A 32 -34.10 -7.05 -4.90
C GLY A 32 -35.05 -5.87 -5.15
N ALA A 33 -35.89 -5.94 -6.19
CA ALA A 33 -37.03 -5.02 -6.36
C ALA A 33 -38.34 -5.81 -6.23
N SER A 34 -38.87 -5.90 -5.01
CA SER A 34 -40.23 -6.38 -4.77
C SER A 34 -41.22 -5.26 -5.08
N ALA A 35 -42.14 -5.54 -6.00
CA ALA A 35 -43.26 -4.67 -6.35
C ALA A 35 -44.14 -4.39 -5.12
N GLY A 36 -44.37 -3.11 -4.84
CA GLY A 36 -45.30 -2.62 -3.83
C GLY A 36 -45.98 -1.37 -4.37
N VAL A 37 -47.30 -1.38 -4.33
CA VAL A 37 -48.25 -0.45 -4.96
C VAL A 37 -48.04 1.00 -4.54
N ASP A 38 -48.18 1.91 -5.51
CA ASP A 38 -48.03 3.35 -5.41
C ASP A 38 -49.05 4.01 -4.46
N VAL A 39 -48.57 4.85 -3.54
CA VAL A 39 -49.31 5.99 -2.98
C VAL A 39 -48.35 7.19 -2.93
N GLU A 40 -48.68 8.22 -3.71
CA GLU A 40 -47.87 9.43 -3.92
C GLU A 40 -47.70 10.27 -2.64
N THR A 41 -46.44 10.57 -2.28
CA THR A 41 -46.07 11.82 -1.57
C THR A 41 -44.65 12.26 -1.98
N PRO A 42 -44.38 13.57 -2.14
CA PRO A 42 -43.13 14.04 -2.75
C PRO A 42 -42.02 14.17 -1.71
N ILE A 43 -41.13 13.16 -1.63
CA ILE A 43 -39.94 13.21 -0.78
C ILE A 43 -38.68 13.31 -1.64
N ARG A 44 -37.90 14.36 -1.32
CA ARG A 44 -36.60 14.75 -1.87
C ARG A 44 -35.73 13.56 -2.30
N ARG A 45 -35.28 13.56 -3.56
CA ARG A 45 -34.30 12.61 -4.12
C ARG A 45 -32.96 12.72 -3.37
N ARG A 46 -32.83 12.06 -2.22
CA ARG A 46 -31.52 11.66 -1.68
C ARG A 46 -31.05 10.49 -2.51
N GLY A 47 -30.06 10.73 -3.37
CA GLY A 47 -29.36 9.68 -4.10
C GLY A 47 -28.91 8.60 -3.11
N ARG A 48 -29.42 7.39 -3.29
CA ARG A 48 -29.08 6.21 -2.48
C ARG A 48 -27.60 5.91 -2.75
N VAL A 49 -26.72 6.32 -1.85
CA VAL A 49 -25.31 5.94 -1.89
C VAL A 49 -25.27 4.42 -1.77
N ARG A 50 -25.05 3.73 -2.89
CA ARG A 50 -24.77 2.29 -2.87
C ARG A 50 -23.56 2.11 -1.97
N ASN A 51 -23.74 1.53 -0.79
CA ASN A 51 -22.64 0.99 0.00
C ASN A 51 -22.01 -0.13 -0.83
N ARG A 52 -21.11 0.23 -1.73
CA ARG A 52 -20.33 -0.71 -2.53
C ARG A 52 -19.46 -1.44 -1.51
N ILE A 53 -19.84 -2.66 -1.17
CA ILE A 53 -19.03 -3.55 -0.34
C ILE A 53 -17.62 -3.50 -0.91
N ARG A 54 -16.64 -3.18 -0.06
CA ARG A 54 -15.23 -3.08 -0.43
C ARG A 54 -14.76 -4.41 -1.03
N GLY A 55 -14.71 -4.49 -2.37
CA GLY A 55 -14.39 -5.72 -3.09
C GLY A 55 -13.02 -6.28 -2.72
N ASP A 56 -12.07 -5.40 -2.43
CA ASP A 56 -10.74 -5.73 -1.93
C ASP A 56 -10.78 -6.47 -0.59
N MET A 57 -11.63 -6.02 0.34
CA MET A 57 -11.82 -6.68 1.65
C MET A 57 -12.48 -8.06 1.48
N ARG A 58 -13.46 -8.18 0.57
CA ARG A 58 -14.15 -9.45 0.29
C ARG A 58 -13.20 -10.46 -0.34
N ALA A 59 -12.44 -10.05 -1.36
CA ALA A 59 -11.45 -10.88 -2.01
C ALA A 59 -10.43 -11.41 -1.00
N ALA A 60 -9.88 -10.52 -0.17
CA ALA A 60 -8.89 -10.94 0.82
C ALA A 60 -9.46 -11.80 1.95
N ALA A 61 -10.71 -11.58 2.36
CA ALA A 61 -11.39 -12.47 3.30
C ALA A 61 -11.55 -13.89 2.72
N LEU A 62 -11.87 -14.01 1.43
CA LEU A 62 -11.96 -15.28 0.74
C LEU A 62 -10.58 -15.94 0.59
N MET A 63 -9.54 -15.18 0.23
CA MET A 63 -8.16 -15.67 0.16
C MET A 63 -7.71 -16.19 1.54
N ARG A 64 -8.09 -15.50 2.61
CA ARG A 64 -7.78 -15.91 3.99
C ARG A 64 -8.46 -17.23 4.35
N LYS A 65 -9.74 -17.38 3.98
CA LYS A 65 -10.51 -18.61 4.23
C LYS A 65 -9.90 -19.82 3.53
N ARG A 66 -9.26 -19.60 2.37
CA ARG A 66 -8.59 -20.62 1.57
C ARG A 66 -7.08 -20.74 1.84
N GLU A 67 -6.60 -20.11 2.92
CA GLU A 67 -5.19 -20.17 3.33
C GLU A 67 -4.19 -19.66 2.28
N LEU A 68 -4.64 -18.76 1.39
CA LEU A 68 -3.83 -18.18 0.31
C LEU A 68 -3.08 -16.90 0.73
N TRP A 69 -3.14 -16.51 2.01
CA TRP A 69 -2.35 -15.40 2.53
C TRP A 69 -0.90 -15.86 2.74
N LEU A 70 0.03 -15.18 2.09
CA LEU A 70 1.45 -15.45 2.25
C LEU A 70 1.94 -14.94 3.59
N TYR A 71 2.79 -15.73 4.25
CA TYR A 71 3.50 -15.36 5.48
C TYR A 71 2.59 -14.86 6.63
N ARG A 72 1.31 -15.26 6.64
CA ARG A 72 0.33 -14.83 7.64
C ARG A 72 0.84 -15.03 9.08
N ASP A 73 1.36 -16.23 9.33
CA ASP A 73 1.84 -16.65 10.66
C ASP A 73 3.34 -16.38 10.85
N LYS A 74 4.03 -16.02 9.78
CA LYS A 74 5.48 -15.72 9.75
C LYS A 74 5.67 -14.23 9.52
N ARG A 75 5.81 -13.45 10.59
CA ARG A 75 6.15 -12.02 10.49
C ARG A 75 7.63 -11.89 10.13
N ILE A 76 7.93 -11.78 8.83
CA ILE A 76 9.30 -11.67 8.31
C ILE A 76 9.86 -10.26 8.55
N VAL A 77 11.09 -10.20 9.06
CA VAL A 77 11.94 -9.01 9.09
C VAL A 77 12.78 -8.99 7.81
N GLY A 78 12.98 -7.82 7.21
CA GLY A 78 13.74 -7.71 5.95
C GLY A 78 12.90 -8.04 4.71
N PRO A 79 13.51 -8.58 3.64
CA PRO A 79 12.85 -8.77 2.34
C PRO A 79 11.81 -9.90 2.38
N ILE A 80 10.72 -9.73 1.61
CA ILE A 80 9.70 -10.75 1.44
C ILE A 80 10.01 -11.56 0.17
N PRO A 81 10.18 -12.89 0.24
CA PRO A 81 10.48 -13.68 -0.95
C PRO A 81 9.37 -13.56 -2.00
N GLY A 82 9.77 -13.23 -3.23
CA GLY A 82 8.87 -13.03 -4.36
C GLY A 82 8.34 -11.60 -4.51
N VAL A 83 8.70 -10.67 -3.61
CA VAL A 83 8.35 -9.26 -3.71
C VAL A 83 9.62 -8.43 -3.88
N TYR A 84 9.68 -7.65 -4.95
CA TYR A 84 10.87 -6.90 -5.37
C TYR A 84 10.65 -5.39 -5.29
N VAL A 85 11.74 -4.66 -5.10
CA VAL A 85 11.71 -3.19 -5.16
C VAL A 85 11.17 -2.76 -6.52
N GLY A 86 10.16 -1.90 -6.52
CA GLY A 86 9.43 -1.51 -7.72
C GLY A 86 8.04 -2.11 -7.84
N ASP A 87 7.74 -3.20 -7.12
CA ASP A 87 6.42 -3.83 -7.19
C ASP A 87 5.31 -2.87 -6.76
N VAL A 88 4.23 -2.88 -7.54
CA VAL A 88 3.10 -1.94 -7.40
C VAL A 88 1.85 -2.70 -6.97
N PHE A 89 1.15 -2.13 -5.99
CA PHE A 89 -0.07 -2.66 -5.40
C PHE A 89 -1.16 -1.59 -5.46
N LEU A 90 -2.41 -1.99 -5.68
CA LEU A 90 -3.54 -1.07 -5.81
C LEU A 90 -4.27 -0.85 -4.48
N PHE A 91 -4.23 -1.85 -3.60
CA PHE A 91 -4.95 -1.83 -2.33
C PHE A 91 -4.03 -2.17 -1.15
N ARG A 92 -4.28 -1.55 0.01
CA ARG A 92 -3.63 -1.93 1.28
C ARG A 92 -3.78 -3.40 1.60
N MET A 93 -4.88 -3.99 1.14
CA MET A 93 -5.19 -5.38 1.37
C MET A 93 -4.27 -6.33 0.58
N GLU A 94 -3.82 -5.94 -0.61
CA GLU A 94 -2.83 -6.75 -1.35
C GLU A 94 -1.53 -6.86 -0.55
N LEU A 95 -1.10 -5.76 0.08
CA LEU A 95 0.07 -5.73 0.96
C LEU A 95 -0.09 -6.69 2.17
N CYS A 96 -1.31 -6.84 2.69
CA CYS A 96 -1.61 -7.79 3.77
C CYS A 96 -1.58 -9.24 3.25
N VAL A 97 -2.16 -9.49 2.07
CA VAL A 97 -2.23 -10.83 1.46
C VAL A 97 -0.83 -11.36 1.14
N VAL A 98 0.09 -10.51 0.64
CA VAL A 98 1.45 -10.92 0.30
C VAL A 98 2.43 -10.87 1.49
N GLY A 99 1.99 -10.41 2.66
CA GLY A 99 2.83 -10.35 3.86
C GLY A 99 3.78 -9.14 3.95
N LEU A 100 3.65 -8.17 3.04
CA LEU A 100 4.53 -7.00 3.01
C LEU A 100 4.23 -6.02 4.16
N HIS A 101 2.94 -5.83 4.46
CA HIS A 101 2.45 -4.97 5.53
C HIS A 101 1.07 -5.42 6.01
N MET A 102 0.96 -5.79 7.29
CA MET A 102 -0.19 -6.52 7.83
C MET A 102 -1.26 -5.66 8.50
N GLN A 103 -1.05 -4.33 8.53
CA GLN A 103 -2.06 -3.38 8.99
C GLN A 103 -2.91 -2.88 7.82
N ILE A 104 -4.24 -2.98 7.95
CA ILE A 104 -5.17 -2.54 6.90
C ILE A 104 -5.30 -1.01 6.79
N GLN A 105 -4.90 -0.29 7.84
CA GLN A 105 -5.04 1.16 7.97
C GLN A 105 -3.79 1.82 8.54
N ALA A 106 -3.26 1.32 9.66
CA ALA A 106 -2.13 1.96 10.34
C ALA A 106 -0.91 2.06 9.43
N GLY A 107 -0.11 3.12 9.62
CA GLY A 107 1.11 3.35 8.83
C GLY A 107 2.27 2.45 9.21
N ILE A 108 2.30 1.94 10.46
CA ILE A 108 3.41 1.16 11.02
C ILE A 108 2.93 -0.25 11.30
N ASP A 109 3.62 -1.25 10.74
CA ASP A 109 3.45 -2.66 11.10
C ASP A 109 4.66 -3.13 11.91
N TYR A 110 4.40 -3.93 12.94
CA TYR A 110 5.41 -4.35 13.90
C TYR A 110 5.10 -5.72 14.49
N LEU A 111 6.14 -6.43 14.95
CA LEU A 111 5.97 -7.59 15.82
C LEU A 111 5.73 -7.09 17.24
N PRO A 112 4.66 -7.56 17.91
CA PRO A 112 4.43 -7.23 19.31
C PRO A 112 5.43 -7.94 20.21
N LYS A 113 5.65 -7.38 21.41
CA LYS A 113 6.51 -7.94 22.47
C LYS A 113 6.35 -9.44 22.69
N SER A 114 5.11 -9.94 22.66
CA SER A 114 4.77 -11.35 22.89
C SER A 114 5.28 -12.31 21.81
N ARG A 115 5.74 -11.79 20.66
CA ARG A 115 6.26 -12.58 19.54
C ARG A 115 7.75 -12.34 19.29
N CYS A 116 8.40 -11.56 20.14
CA CYS A 116 9.83 -11.27 20.04
C CYS A 116 10.57 -11.96 21.19
N SER A 117 11.68 -12.61 20.90
CA SER A 117 12.50 -13.31 21.91
C SER A 117 13.10 -12.39 22.96
N ASN A 118 13.36 -11.12 22.61
CA ASN A 118 13.86 -10.09 23.52
C ASN A 118 12.76 -9.37 24.32
N GLY A 119 11.49 -9.74 24.14
CA GLY A 119 10.37 -9.12 24.86
C GLY A 119 10.06 -7.68 24.44
N GLU A 120 10.63 -7.19 23.34
CA GLU A 120 10.44 -5.82 22.85
C GLU A 120 9.83 -5.79 21.44
N PRO A 121 8.97 -4.81 21.13
CA PRO A 121 8.36 -4.77 19.82
C PRO A 121 9.37 -4.26 18.79
N ILE A 122 9.32 -4.77 17.56
CA ILE A 122 10.17 -4.32 16.46
C ILE A 122 9.32 -3.99 15.24
N ALA A 123 9.55 -2.83 14.64
CA ALA A 123 8.88 -2.44 13.41
C ALA A 123 9.43 -3.24 12.21
N THR A 124 8.53 -3.71 11.35
CA THR A 124 8.87 -4.47 10.14
C THR A 124 8.62 -3.71 8.87
N SER A 125 7.60 -2.85 8.84
CA SER A 125 7.31 -2.05 7.66
C SER A 125 6.55 -0.77 7.97
N VAL A 126 6.76 0.24 7.14
CA VAL A 126 6.05 1.52 7.20
C VAL A 126 5.44 1.89 5.86
N ILE A 127 4.36 2.66 5.92
CA ILE A 127 3.67 3.22 4.76
C ILE A 127 3.84 4.72 4.77
N VAL A 128 4.45 5.25 3.72
CA VAL A 128 4.68 6.67 3.51
C VAL A 128 3.69 7.15 2.46
N SER A 129 2.61 7.81 2.87
CA SER A 129 1.51 8.13 1.94
C SER A 129 0.96 9.55 2.05
N GLY A 130 1.73 10.45 2.68
CA GLY A 130 1.34 11.83 2.98
C GLY A 130 0.17 11.92 3.95
N GLY A 131 0.12 11.01 4.92
CA GLY A 131 -0.93 10.98 5.96
C GLY A 131 -0.64 11.91 7.15
N TYR A 132 0.61 12.36 7.27
CA TYR A 132 1.06 13.29 8.30
C TYR A 132 1.63 14.53 7.61
N GLU A 133 1.31 15.70 8.16
CA GLU A 133 1.78 16.99 7.65
C GLU A 133 3.29 17.21 7.88
N ASP A 134 3.87 16.46 8.80
CA ASP A 134 5.27 16.56 9.25
C ASP A 134 6.23 15.62 8.51
N ASP A 135 5.72 14.75 7.64
CA ASP A 135 6.54 13.83 6.84
C ASP A 135 7.40 14.62 5.83
N MET A 136 8.68 14.26 5.73
CA MET A 136 9.60 14.85 4.76
C MET A 136 10.38 13.77 4.03
N GLU A 137 10.58 13.97 2.73
CA GLU A 137 11.44 13.15 1.89
C GLU A 137 12.63 14.00 1.43
N LEU A 138 13.83 13.44 1.56
CA LEU A 138 15.10 14.07 1.20
C LEU A 138 15.87 13.12 0.28
N ASN A 139 16.84 13.65 -0.48
CA ASN A 139 17.67 12.89 -1.41
C ASN A 139 16.83 11.99 -2.34
N ASP A 140 15.81 12.58 -2.99
CA ASP A 140 14.89 11.88 -3.89
C ASP A 140 14.22 10.63 -3.31
N GLY A 141 14.09 10.57 -1.98
CA GLY A 141 13.41 9.51 -1.24
C GLY A 141 14.36 8.58 -0.47
N ASP A 142 15.68 8.64 -0.69
CA ASP A 142 16.62 7.78 0.03
C ASP A 142 16.68 8.08 1.53
N VAL A 143 16.27 9.29 1.94
CA VAL A 143 16.13 9.67 3.33
C VAL A 143 14.70 10.12 3.59
N ILE A 144 14.09 9.60 4.65
CA ILE A 144 12.72 9.92 5.04
C ILE A 144 12.72 10.35 6.50
N ILE A 145 12.13 11.50 6.79
CA ILE A 145 11.76 11.87 8.15
C ILE A 145 10.30 11.45 8.32
N TYR A 146 10.12 10.31 8.97
CA TYR A 146 8.82 9.70 9.17
C TYR A 146 8.21 10.14 10.50
N THR A 147 6.95 10.55 10.48
CA THR A 147 6.22 10.94 11.69
C THR A 147 5.59 9.70 12.34
N GLY A 148 5.74 9.57 13.66
CA GLY A 148 5.11 8.53 14.46
C GLY A 148 3.59 8.57 14.34
N HIS A 149 2.93 7.51 14.80
CA HIS A 149 1.47 7.43 14.81
C HIS A 149 0.86 7.92 16.14
N GLY A 150 -0.41 8.29 16.07
CA GLY A 150 -1.19 8.72 17.23
C GLY A 150 -1.36 10.24 17.30
N GLY A 151 -2.32 10.67 18.11
CA GLY A 151 -2.65 12.09 18.30
C GLY A 151 -3.53 12.70 17.21
N GLN A 152 -3.90 11.96 16.16
CA GLN A 152 -4.64 12.49 15.01
C GLN A 152 -6.14 12.53 15.22
N GLU A 153 -6.79 13.56 14.68
CA GLU A 153 -8.23 13.60 14.52
C GLU A 153 -8.69 12.51 13.51
N LYS A 154 -9.86 11.92 13.76
CA LYS A 154 -10.40 10.86 12.89
C LYS A 154 -10.60 11.39 11.47
N ASN A 155 -10.07 10.65 10.48
CA ASN A 155 -10.15 11.00 9.05
C ASN A 155 -9.50 12.33 8.67
N SER A 156 -8.56 12.82 9.49
CA SER A 156 -7.83 14.06 9.30
C SER A 156 -6.34 13.80 9.43
N SER A 157 -5.51 14.63 8.80
CA SER A 157 -4.05 14.61 8.99
C SER A 157 -3.62 15.44 10.19
N ARG A 158 -4.54 16.22 10.78
CA ARG A 158 -4.28 17.18 11.85
C ARG A 158 -4.07 16.47 13.19
N GLN A 159 -3.03 16.91 13.92
CA GLN A 159 -2.81 16.49 15.30
C GLN A 159 -3.66 17.29 16.27
N ILE A 160 -4.20 16.61 17.28
CA ILE A 160 -5.07 17.16 18.34
C ILE A 160 -4.56 16.88 19.75
N CYS A 161 -3.52 16.06 19.91
CA CYS A 161 -2.81 15.86 21.17
C CYS A 161 -1.41 15.26 20.95
N ASP A 162 -0.58 15.30 21.99
CA ASP A 162 0.79 14.78 21.96
C ASP A 162 0.83 13.26 21.72
N GLN A 163 1.79 12.85 20.92
CA GLN A 163 2.09 11.43 20.70
C GLN A 163 2.72 10.79 21.92
N LYS A 164 2.57 9.46 22.00
CA LYS A 164 3.17 8.63 23.06
C LYS A 164 4.14 7.63 22.45
N LEU A 165 5.23 7.34 23.15
CA LEU A 165 6.20 6.31 22.76
C LEU A 165 5.68 4.91 23.12
N VAL A 166 4.64 4.46 22.41
CA VAL A 166 3.98 3.17 22.61
C VAL A 166 3.65 2.51 21.27
N GLY A 167 3.35 1.21 21.29
CA GLY A 167 2.93 0.47 20.09
C GLY A 167 3.95 0.61 18.95
N GLY A 168 3.50 1.06 17.78
CA GLY A 168 4.34 1.28 16.61
C GLY A 168 5.46 2.32 16.81
N ASN A 169 5.27 3.34 17.65
CA ASN A 169 6.31 4.35 17.91
C ASN A 169 7.47 3.73 18.69
N LEU A 170 7.14 3.00 19.76
CA LEU A 170 8.12 2.22 20.51
C LEU A 170 8.80 1.17 19.62
N ALA A 171 8.05 0.54 18.71
CA ALA A 171 8.61 -0.46 17.79
C ALA A 171 9.63 0.14 16.80
N LEU A 172 9.42 1.37 16.33
CA LEU A 172 10.39 2.08 15.48
C LEU A 172 11.64 2.47 16.27
N GLU A 173 11.48 2.99 17.48
CA GLU A 173 12.61 3.32 18.35
C GLU A 173 13.45 2.08 18.70
N ARG A 174 12.81 0.95 19.01
CA ARG A 174 13.52 -0.32 19.22
C ARG A 174 14.16 -0.86 17.95
N SER A 175 13.51 -0.73 16.80
CA SER A 175 14.13 -1.08 15.52
C SER A 175 15.39 -0.25 15.22
N MET A 176 15.44 1.02 15.62
CA MET A 176 16.66 1.83 15.56
C MET A 176 17.76 1.23 16.44
N HIS A 177 17.45 0.98 17.71
CA HIS A 177 18.40 0.45 18.69
C HIS A 177 19.01 -0.90 18.24
N TYR A 178 18.21 -1.76 17.62
CA TYR A 178 18.64 -3.08 17.15
C TYR A 178 19.11 -3.11 15.70
N GLY A 179 19.10 -1.99 14.98
CA GLY A 179 19.49 -1.94 13.56
C GLY A 179 18.60 -2.77 12.63
N ILE A 180 17.31 -2.89 12.97
CA ILE A 180 16.33 -3.71 12.23
C ILE A 180 16.01 -3.07 10.89
N GLU A 181 15.97 -3.89 9.85
CA GLU A 181 15.57 -3.49 8.51
C GLU A 181 14.05 -3.31 8.43
N VAL A 182 13.63 -2.13 8.01
CA VAL A 182 12.23 -1.73 7.89
C VAL A 182 11.88 -1.58 6.42
N ARG A 183 10.86 -2.30 5.96
CA ARG A 183 10.34 -2.16 4.60
C ARG A 183 9.58 -0.85 4.44
N VAL A 184 9.86 -0.10 3.38
CA VAL A 184 9.14 1.14 3.06
C VAL A 184 8.25 0.93 1.84
N ILE A 185 6.97 1.27 1.99
CA ILE A 185 5.98 1.23 0.93
C ILE A 185 5.40 2.65 0.74
N ARG A 186 5.54 3.23 -0.45
CA ARG A 186 5.03 4.58 -0.74
C ARG A 186 3.65 4.56 -1.36
N GLY A 187 2.70 5.27 -0.75
CA GLY A 187 1.37 5.49 -1.29
C GLY A 187 1.30 6.77 -2.11
N MET A 188 1.23 6.65 -3.44
CA MET A 188 1.24 7.78 -4.38
C MET A 188 -0.13 7.94 -5.03
N LYS A 189 -0.65 9.17 -5.14
CA LYS A 189 -1.81 9.45 -5.99
C LYS A 189 -1.46 9.15 -7.45
N TYR A 190 -2.32 8.42 -8.16
CA TYR A 190 -2.11 8.04 -9.55
C TYR A 190 -3.42 8.18 -10.35
N GLU A 191 -3.38 8.94 -11.44
CA GLU A 191 -4.53 9.17 -12.30
C GLU A 191 -4.99 7.86 -12.96
N GLY A 192 -6.28 7.56 -12.87
CA GLY A 192 -6.85 6.32 -13.40
C GLY A 192 -6.65 5.10 -12.49
N SER A 193 -6.19 5.26 -11.25
CA SER A 193 -6.16 4.15 -10.29
C SER A 193 -7.59 3.61 -10.06
N ALA A 194 -7.75 2.28 -10.14
CA ALA A 194 -9.00 1.59 -9.85
C ALA A 194 -9.37 1.61 -8.35
N SER A 195 -8.42 1.99 -7.49
CA SER A 195 -8.64 2.12 -6.04
C SER A 195 -9.52 3.32 -5.74
N GLY A 196 -10.51 3.16 -4.85
CA GLY A 196 -11.34 4.27 -4.37
C GLY A 196 -10.53 5.38 -3.65
N SER A 197 -9.29 5.07 -3.25
CA SER A 197 -8.36 6.06 -2.69
C SER A 197 -7.63 6.91 -3.75
N GLY A 198 -7.70 6.52 -5.02
CA GLY A 198 -6.91 7.11 -6.11
C GLY A 198 -5.39 6.92 -5.95
N LYS A 199 -4.96 6.05 -5.02
CA LYS A 199 -3.54 5.77 -4.76
C LYS A 199 -3.11 4.44 -5.40
N VAL A 200 -1.80 4.33 -5.62
CA VAL A 200 -1.05 3.08 -5.80
C VAL A 200 0.00 3.02 -4.71
N TYR A 201 0.41 1.82 -4.31
CA TYR A 201 1.39 1.55 -3.28
C TYR A 201 2.60 0.89 -3.92
N VAL A 202 3.79 1.43 -3.70
CA VAL A 202 5.02 0.97 -4.36
C VAL A 202 6.01 0.54 -3.30
N TYR A 203 6.56 -0.66 -3.43
CA TYR A 203 7.59 -1.12 -2.51
C TYR A 203 8.96 -0.53 -2.90
N ASP A 204 9.53 0.29 -2.01
CA ASP A 204 10.78 1.02 -2.27
C ASP A 204 12.02 0.39 -1.61
N GLY A 205 11.82 -0.76 -0.98
CA GLY A 205 12.88 -1.56 -0.38
C GLY A 205 13.05 -1.36 1.11
N LEU A 206 14.26 -1.65 1.57
CA LEU A 206 14.66 -1.71 2.97
C LEU A 206 15.38 -0.44 3.39
N TYR A 207 15.04 0.02 4.59
CA TYR A 207 15.62 1.18 5.24
C TYR A 207 16.04 0.78 6.65
N ARG A 208 16.96 1.56 7.23
CA ARG A 208 17.28 1.52 8.66
C ARG A 208 16.92 2.84 9.29
N ILE A 209 16.46 2.80 10.52
CA ILE A 209 16.24 4.00 11.31
C ILE A 209 17.58 4.35 11.94
N VAL A 210 18.08 5.56 11.65
CA VAL A 210 19.39 6.02 12.12
C VAL A 210 19.30 7.05 13.23
N ASP A 211 18.12 7.64 13.42
CA ASP A 211 17.87 8.63 14.46
C ASP A 211 16.38 8.69 14.81
N CYS A 212 16.06 9.06 16.04
CA CYS A 212 14.70 9.36 16.49
C CYS A 212 14.69 10.44 17.56
N TRP A 213 13.72 11.35 17.49
CA TRP A 213 13.57 12.43 18.46
C TRP A 213 12.11 12.82 18.63
N PHE A 214 11.82 13.53 19.71
CA PHE A 214 10.53 14.15 19.96
C PHE A 214 10.61 15.63 19.58
N ASP A 215 9.61 16.12 18.87
CA ASP A 215 9.58 17.46 18.29
C ASP A 215 8.17 18.06 18.39
N VAL A 216 8.04 19.38 18.21
CA VAL A 216 6.74 20.03 18.11
C VAL A 216 6.30 20.03 16.65
N GLY A 217 5.23 19.29 16.34
CA GLY A 217 4.67 19.22 14.99
C GLY A 217 3.99 20.53 14.58
N LYS A 218 3.64 20.64 13.28
CA LYS A 218 3.03 21.86 12.72
C LYS A 218 1.73 22.30 13.41
N SER A 219 0.98 21.36 13.97
CA SER A 219 -0.24 21.62 14.75
C SER A 219 0.02 22.06 16.21
N GLY A 220 1.27 22.18 16.65
CA GLY A 220 1.65 22.62 18.00
C GLY A 220 1.68 21.51 19.06
N PHE A 221 1.48 20.25 18.65
CA PHE A 221 1.53 19.08 19.53
C PHE A 221 2.83 18.31 19.33
N GLY A 222 3.27 17.63 20.39
CA GLY A 222 4.45 16.80 20.37
C GLY A 222 4.30 15.56 19.47
N VAL A 223 5.26 15.35 18.57
CA VAL A 223 5.32 14.23 17.63
C VAL A 223 6.68 13.54 17.71
N TYR A 224 6.70 12.22 17.54
CA TYR A 224 7.95 11.48 17.36
C TYR A 224 8.33 11.51 15.88
N LYS A 225 9.60 11.80 15.59
CA LYS A 225 10.18 11.75 14.25
C LYS A 225 11.25 10.67 14.19
N TYR A 226 11.30 9.97 13.07
CA TYR A 226 12.25 8.89 12.81
C TYR A 226 12.95 9.15 11.48
N LYS A 227 14.28 9.21 11.49
CA LYS A 227 15.08 9.34 10.27
C LYS A 227 15.37 7.96 9.71
N LEU A 228 14.73 7.61 8.60
CA LEU A 228 14.95 6.39 7.86
C LEU A 228 15.94 6.67 6.73
N MET A 229 16.98 5.86 6.63
CA MET A 229 17.95 5.88 5.54
C MET A 229 17.88 4.57 4.77
N ARG A 230 17.82 4.68 3.44
CA ARG A 230 17.76 3.54 2.55
C ARG A 230 19.05 2.72 2.62
N ILE A 231 18.92 1.40 2.64
CA ILE A 231 20.08 0.51 2.57
C ILE A 231 20.64 0.52 1.14
N GLU A 232 21.96 0.66 1.01
CA GLU A 232 22.66 0.68 -0.28
C GLU A 232 22.58 -0.67 -1.03
N GLY A 233 22.86 -0.65 -2.33
CA GLY A 233 22.91 -1.87 -3.16
C GLY A 233 21.56 -2.43 -3.62
N GLN A 234 20.46 -1.74 -3.29
CA GLN A 234 19.11 -2.11 -3.78
C GLN A 234 18.83 -1.51 -5.16
N ALA A 235 17.91 -2.12 -5.90
CA ALA A 235 17.42 -1.58 -7.18
C ALA A 235 16.86 -0.15 -7.03
N LYS A 236 16.71 0.58 -8.13
CA LYS A 236 16.18 1.95 -8.13
C LYS A 236 14.80 2.01 -7.44
N LEU A 237 14.53 3.10 -6.73
CA LEU A 237 13.23 3.37 -6.09
C LEU A 237 12.10 3.25 -7.12
N GLY A 238 11.10 2.42 -6.82
CA GLY A 238 9.93 2.25 -7.68
C GLY A 238 9.09 3.52 -7.77
N SER A 239 8.97 4.23 -6.65
CA SER A 239 8.29 5.53 -6.59
C SER A 239 8.96 6.58 -7.48
N ALA A 240 10.30 6.60 -7.54
CA ALA A 240 11.05 7.48 -8.43
C ALA A 240 10.79 7.14 -9.90
N VAL A 241 10.83 5.85 -10.26
CA VAL A 241 10.51 5.38 -11.62
C VAL A 241 9.09 5.78 -12.03
N LEU A 242 8.12 5.63 -11.13
CA LEU A 242 6.73 6.04 -11.37
C LEU A 242 6.56 7.56 -11.51
N LYS A 243 7.34 8.35 -10.76
CA LYS A 243 7.37 9.81 -10.89
C LYS A 243 7.96 10.22 -12.24
N GLU A 244 9.09 9.65 -12.62
CA GLU A 244 9.73 9.88 -13.93
C GLU A 244 8.80 9.53 -15.09
N ALA A 245 8.14 8.36 -15.05
CA ALA A 245 7.18 7.94 -16.07
C ALA A 245 6.01 8.94 -16.21
N ARG A 246 5.54 9.50 -15.09
CA ARG A 246 4.48 10.52 -15.08
C ARG A 246 4.95 11.83 -15.70
N ASP A 247 6.16 12.25 -15.38
CA ASP A 247 6.73 13.50 -15.88
C ASP A 247 6.98 13.40 -17.40
N ILE A 248 7.45 12.25 -17.89
CA ILE A 248 7.54 11.95 -19.33
C ILE A 248 6.16 12.04 -19.99
N LYS A 249 5.13 11.45 -19.40
CA LYS A 249 3.76 11.52 -19.94
C LYS A 249 3.22 12.95 -20.00
N LYS A 250 3.52 13.78 -18.99
CA LYS A 250 3.11 15.18 -18.91
C LYS A 250 3.85 16.09 -19.89
N SER A 251 5.15 15.86 -20.08
CA SER A 251 5.99 16.66 -20.99
C SER A 251 5.60 16.50 -22.47
N GLY A 252 4.82 15.47 -22.82
CA GLY A 252 4.42 15.18 -24.19
C GLY A 252 5.53 14.56 -25.06
N VAL A 253 6.77 14.51 -24.57
CA VAL A 253 7.93 13.91 -25.27
C VAL A 253 7.64 12.46 -25.69
N GLY A 254 6.96 11.68 -24.83
CA GLY A 254 6.57 10.31 -25.17
C GLY A 254 5.64 10.22 -26.38
N LYS A 255 4.69 11.17 -26.54
CA LYS A 255 3.79 11.19 -27.71
C LYS A 255 4.55 11.56 -28.98
N LEU A 256 5.48 12.52 -28.88
CA LEU A 256 6.29 12.96 -30.01
C LEU A 256 7.22 11.84 -30.48
N LEU A 257 7.90 11.17 -29.54
CA LEU A 257 8.80 10.05 -29.86
C LEU A 257 8.03 8.88 -30.48
N VAL A 258 6.88 8.49 -29.90
CA VAL A 258 6.04 7.42 -30.46
C VAL A 258 5.57 7.79 -31.88
N ALA A 259 5.12 9.03 -32.10
CA ALA A 259 4.73 9.49 -33.43
C ALA A 259 5.90 9.49 -34.43
N SER A 260 7.10 9.92 -34.01
CA SER A 260 8.30 9.92 -34.83
C SER A 260 8.77 8.51 -35.18
N VAL A 261 8.77 7.58 -34.22
CA VAL A 261 9.09 6.16 -34.45
C VAL A 261 8.09 5.55 -35.41
N TRP A 262 6.79 5.80 -35.22
CA TRP A 262 5.76 5.27 -36.11
C TRP A 262 5.89 5.82 -37.52
N LYS A 263 6.20 7.12 -37.66
CA LYS A 263 6.49 7.76 -38.95
C LYS A 263 7.69 7.12 -39.63
N LEU A 264 8.77 6.83 -38.90
CA LEU A 264 9.96 6.17 -39.44
C LEU A 264 9.65 4.74 -39.91
N VAL A 265 8.94 3.96 -39.09
CA VAL A 265 8.49 2.60 -39.45
C VAL A 265 7.62 2.62 -40.71
N LEU A 266 6.69 3.57 -40.81
CA LEU A 266 5.83 3.73 -41.99
C LEU A 266 6.64 4.11 -43.23
N MET A 267 7.61 5.03 -43.10
CA MET A 267 8.49 5.43 -44.20
C MET A 267 9.34 4.26 -44.72
N VAL A 268 9.86 3.40 -43.83
CA VAL A 268 10.60 2.19 -44.24
C VAL A 268 9.67 1.17 -44.89
N ALA A 269 8.45 0.99 -44.37
CA ALA A 269 7.48 0.04 -44.91
C ALA A 269 6.95 0.41 -46.31
N PHE A 270 6.90 1.70 -46.66
CA PHE A 270 6.52 2.16 -48.02
C PHE A 270 7.71 2.32 -48.98
N ALA A 271 8.95 2.20 -48.49
CA ALA A 271 10.16 2.27 -49.29
C ALA A 271 10.68 0.88 -49.74
N LEU A 272 10.08 -0.21 -49.25
CA LEU A 272 10.28 -1.61 -49.67
C LEU A 272 9.15 -2.05 -50.59
#